data_AF-A0A5M4D991-F1
#
_entry.id   AF-A0A5M4D991-F1
#
_cell.length_a   1.000
_cell.length_b   1.000
_cell.length_c   1.000
_cell.angle_alpha   90.00
_cell.angle_beta   90.00
_cell.angle_gamma   90.00
#
_symmetry.space_group_name_H-M   'P 1'
#
loop_
_entity.id
_entity.type
_entity.pdbx_description
1 polymer ?
#
loop_
_entity_poly.entity_id
_entity_poly.type
_entity_poly.pdbx_seq_one_letter_code
_entity_poly.pdbx_strand_id
1 'polypeptide(L)'
;MPTEDFTDPPPLTARTLRKRAARMHCEDLTSNLGPVIDLSLSGARLLYRGLARWAQGTPVQLQLSGYGNKASVSARVARSRRLGFLATEVGVQFVNLDPGKRQLISEFVRCHSVRYAIVRDAA
;
A
#
# COMPACT_ATOMS: atom_id res chain seq x y z
N MET A 1 39.76 -9.22 42.12
CA MET A 1 38.98 -9.63 40.94
C MET A 1 37.67 -8.86 40.96
N PRO A 2 37.41 -7.97 40.00
CA PRO A 2 36.13 -7.27 39.93
C PRO A 2 35.10 -8.15 39.21
N THR A 3 33.99 -8.44 39.89
CA THR A 3 32.76 -8.97 39.30
C THR A 3 32.11 -7.86 38.49
N GLU A 4 32.09 -8.00 37.17
CA GLU A 4 31.38 -7.08 36.30
C GLU A 4 29.87 -7.33 36.45
N ASP A 5 29.19 -6.32 36.99
CA ASP A 5 27.74 -6.22 37.10
C ASP A 5 27.11 -6.29 35.70
N PHE A 6 26.52 -7.45 35.39
CA PHE A 6 25.69 -7.66 34.20
C PHE A 6 24.40 -6.84 34.36
N THR A 7 24.48 -5.56 34.01
CA THR A 7 23.34 -4.65 34.02
C THR A 7 22.44 -5.04 32.84
N ASP A 8 21.27 -5.63 33.14
CA ASP A 8 20.26 -5.92 32.13
C ASP A 8 19.97 -4.66 31.29
N PRO A 9 19.89 -4.78 29.94
CA PRO A 9 19.49 -3.65 29.13
C PRO A 9 18.07 -3.23 29.52
N PRO A 10 17.78 -1.93 29.63
CA PRO A 10 16.47 -1.45 30.03
C PRO A 10 15.39 -1.99 29.08
N PRO A 11 14.18 -2.33 29.59
CA PRO A 11 13.11 -2.84 28.75
C PRO A 11 12.81 -1.81 27.67
N LEU A 12 12.94 -2.21 26.41
CA LEU A 12 12.60 -1.40 25.24
C LEU A 12 11.16 -0.93 25.40
N THR A 13 11.00 0.32 25.85
CA THR A 13 9.69 0.94 26.03
C THR A 13 8.97 0.84 24.70
N ALA A 14 7.81 0.17 24.71
CA ALA A 14 6.94 0.01 23.57
C ALA A 14 6.46 1.40 23.12
N ARG A 15 7.29 2.06 22.32
CA ARG A 15 6.98 3.31 21.67
C ARG A 15 5.80 3.00 20.76
N THR A 16 4.62 3.35 21.21
CA THR A 16 3.34 3.20 20.52
C THR A 16 3.41 3.94 19.19
N LEU A 17 4.00 3.27 18.20
CA LEU A 17 3.89 3.61 16.79
C LEU A 17 2.42 3.48 16.47
N ARG A 18 1.69 4.58 16.60
CA ARG A 18 0.41 4.78 15.92
C ARG A 18 0.68 4.47 14.45
N LYS A 19 0.38 3.24 14.04
CA LYS A 19 0.53 2.70 12.69
C LYS A 19 -0.40 3.50 11.77
N ARG A 20 0.03 4.70 11.36
CA ARG A 20 -0.38 5.27 10.09
C ARG A 20 0.16 4.30 9.07
N ALA A 21 -0.71 3.45 8.51
CA ALA A 21 -0.38 2.43 7.52
C ALA A 21 0.68 2.99 6.56
N ALA A 22 1.90 2.46 6.65
CA ALA A 22 3.02 2.91 5.86
C ALA A 22 2.67 2.69 4.39
N ARG A 23 2.86 3.73 3.59
CA ARG A 23 2.49 3.75 2.17
C ARG A 23 3.68 3.25 1.37
N MET A 24 3.58 2.09 0.71
CA MET A 24 4.72 1.34 0.14
C MET A 24 4.67 1.28 -1.40
N HIS A 25 5.77 1.67 -2.07
CA HIS A 25 5.93 1.59 -3.52
C HIS A 25 5.97 0.14 -4.01
N CYS A 26 5.05 -0.21 -4.92
CA CYS A 26 4.86 -1.57 -5.43
C CYS A 26 5.27 -1.64 -6.90
N GLU A 27 6.56 -1.81 -7.19
CA GLU A 27 7.07 -1.80 -8.58
C GLU A 27 6.48 -2.92 -9.47
N ASP A 28 6.09 -4.05 -8.87
CA ASP A 28 5.50 -5.20 -9.59
C ASP A 28 3.96 -5.24 -9.56
N LEU A 29 3.31 -4.27 -8.90
CA LEU A 29 1.86 -4.25 -8.78
C LEU A 29 1.25 -3.26 -9.77
N THR A 30 0.48 -3.81 -10.69
CA THR A 30 -0.23 -3.03 -11.70
C THR A 30 -1.73 -3.07 -11.46
N SER A 31 -2.41 -2.04 -11.98
CA SER A 31 -3.87 -2.04 -12.05
C SER A 31 -4.35 -1.72 -13.45
N ASN A 32 -5.63 -1.99 -13.71
CA ASN A 32 -6.31 -1.54 -14.93
C ASN A 32 -6.30 -0.01 -15.14
N LEU A 33 -5.96 0.77 -14.10
CA LEU A 33 -5.83 2.23 -14.19
C LEU A 33 -4.37 2.71 -14.27
N GLY A 34 -3.40 1.79 -14.25
CA GLY A 34 -1.97 2.10 -14.24
C GLY A 34 -1.22 1.52 -13.03
N PRO A 35 0.06 1.86 -12.84
CA PRO A 35 0.87 1.30 -11.78
C PRO A 35 0.38 1.72 -10.39
N VAL A 36 0.49 0.80 -9.43
CA VAL A 36 0.08 1.03 -8.03
C VAL A 36 1.24 1.66 -7.28
N ILE A 37 1.09 2.94 -6.93
CA ILE A 37 2.08 3.70 -6.17
C ILE A 37 2.11 3.22 -4.72
N ASP A 38 0.95 2.87 -4.17
CA ASP A 38 0.82 2.44 -2.78
C ASP A 38 -0.43 1.59 -2.58
N LEU A 39 -0.34 0.54 -1.77
CA LEU A 39 -1.44 -0.35 -1.41
C LEU A 39 -1.53 -0.53 0.11
N SER A 40 -2.75 -0.42 0.63
CA SER A 40 -3.10 -0.71 2.02
C SER A 40 -4.35 -1.58 2.09
N LEU A 41 -4.71 -2.07 3.28
CA LEU A 41 -5.94 -2.87 3.48
C LEU A 41 -7.24 -2.10 3.19
N SER A 42 -7.22 -0.77 3.25
CA SER A 42 -8.41 0.08 3.09
C SER A 42 -8.46 0.84 1.77
N GLY A 43 -7.38 0.86 1.00
CA GLY A 43 -7.33 1.59 -0.26
C GLY A 43 -5.96 1.53 -0.93
N ALA A 44 -5.88 2.18 -2.08
CA ALA A 44 -4.68 2.23 -2.91
C ALA A 44 -4.46 3.62 -3.49
N ARG A 45 -3.22 3.91 -3.88
CA ARG A 45 -2.86 5.04 -4.73
C ARG A 45 -2.32 4.53 -6.05
N LEU A 46 -2.82 5.13 -7.11
CA LEU A 46 -2.55 4.70 -8.48
C LEU A 46 -2.01 5.89 -9.26
N LEU A 47 -1.11 5.62 -10.19
CA LEU A 47 -0.70 6.59 -11.18
C LEU A 47 -1.54 6.38 -12.44
N TYR A 48 -2.47 7.29 -12.70
CA TYR A 48 -3.26 7.30 -13.92
C TYR A 48 -2.59 8.19 -14.97
N ARG A 49 -2.32 7.63 -16.15
CA ARG A 49 -1.79 8.36 -17.31
C ARG A 49 -2.88 8.51 -18.35
N GLY A 50 -3.60 9.63 -18.30
CA GLY A 50 -4.70 9.90 -19.22
C GLY A 50 -5.40 11.23 -18.93
N LEU A 51 -6.35 11.56 -19.81
CA LEU A 51 -7.09 12.83 -19.77
C LEU A 51 -8.34 12.79 -18.87
N ALA A 52 -8.74 11.60 -18.39
CA ALA A 52 -9.94 11.45 -17.57
C ALA A 52 -9.82 12.21 -16.24
N ARG A 53 -10.88 12.97 -15.90
CA ARG A 53 -10.99 13.67 -14.62
C ARG A 53 -11.78 12.82 -13.65
N TRP A 54 -11.10 12.32 -12.62
CA TRP A 54 -11.71 11.53 -11.56
C TRP A 54 -12.36 12.44 -10.51
N ALA A 55 -13.69 12.42 -10.43
CA ALA A 55 -14.41 13.11 -9.37
C ALA A 55 -14.35 12.29 -8.07
N GLN A 56 -14.39 12.98 -6.92
CA GLN A 56 -14.46 12.30 -5.63
C GLN A 56 -15.80 11.57 -5.50
N GLY A 57 -15.78 10.37 -4.92
CA GLY A 57 -16.95 9.50 -4.76
C GLY A 57 -17.26 8.63 -5.98
N THR A 58 -16.65 8.87 -7.14
CA THR A 58 -16.86 8.06 -8.34
C THR A 58 -16.57 6.58 -8.06
N PRO A 59 -17.52 5.66 -8.30
CA PRO A 59 -17.29 4.23 -8.16
C PRO A 59 -16.35 3.74 -9.27
N VAL A 60 -15.42 2.87 -8.89
CA VAL A 60 -14.40 2.32 -9.78
C VAL A 60 -14.24 0.85 -9.47
N GLN A 61 -14.20 0.02 -10.52
CA GLN A 61 -13.77 -1.37 -10.38
C GLN A 61 -12.26 -1.43 -10.60
N LEU A 62 -11.53 -1.70 -9.52
CA LEU A 62 -10.08 -1.83 -9.55
C LEU A 62 -9.71 -3.29 -9.74
N GLN A 63 -8.90 -3.57 -10.76
CA GLN A 63 -8.28 -4.87 -10.96
C GLN A 63 -6.81 -4.74 -10.63
N LEU A 64 -6.36 -5.40 -9.57
CA LEU A 64 -4.96 -5.48 -9.15
C LEU A 64 -4.33 -6.75 -9.74
N SER A 65 -3.14 -6.63 -10.31
CA SER A 65 -2.37 -7.74 -10.85
C SER A 65 -0.91 -7.66 -10.39
N GLY A 66 -0.39 -8.74 -9.85
CA GLY A 66 1.00 -8.86 -9.39
C GLY A 66 1.30 -10.24 -8.84
N TYR A 67 2.56 -10.68 -8.90
CA TYR A 67 3.01 -11.96 -8.33
C TYR A 67 2.17 -13.20 -8.71
N GLY A 68 1.70 -13.26 -9.96
CA GLY A 68 0.88 -14.36 -10.47
C GLY A 68 -0.58 -14.34 -10.01
N ASN A 69 -0.96 -13.41 -9.14
CA ASN A 69 -2.31 -13.26 -8.62
C ASN A 69 -3.03 -12.05 -9.24
N LYS A 70 -4.35 -12.17 -9.34
CA LYS A 70 -5.25 -11.09 -9.74
C LYS A 70 -6.36 -10.95 -8.71
N ALA A 71 -6.67 -9.71 -8.34
CA ALA A 71 -7.80 -9.40 -7.47
C ALA A 71 -8.66 -8.30 -8.07
N SER A 72 -9.98 -8.48 -8.03
CA SER A 72 -10.93 -7.43 -8.43
C SER A 72 -11.65 -6.90 -7.21
N VAL A 73 -11.55 -5.60 -6.98
CA VAL A 73 -12.11 -4.92 -5.81
C VAL A 73 -12.90 -3.70 -6.25
N SER A 74 -14.08 -3.54 -5.66
CA SER A 74 -14.86 -2.32 -5.85
C SER A 74 -14.27 -1.22 -4.97
N ALA A 75 -14.10 -0.04 -5.55
CA ALA A 75 -13.50 1.10 -4.89
C ALA A 75 -14.28 2.38 -5.22
N ARG A 76 -14.03 3.44 -4.46
CA ARG A 76 -14.47 4.80 -4.76
C ARG A 76 -13.27 5.73 -4.79
N VAL A 77 -13.26 6.69 -5.70
CA VAL A 77 -12.23 7.73 -5.74
C VAL A 77 -12.35 8.57 -4.47
N ALA A 78 -11.33 8.51 -3.61
CA ALA A 78 -11.26 9.33 -2.40
C ALA A 78 -10.60 10.68 -2.70
N ARG A 79 -9.66 10.71 -3.63
CA ARG A 79 -8.96 11.93 -4.06
C ARG A 79 -8.34 11.78 -5.44
N SER A 80 -8.14 12.89 -6.12
CA SER A 80 -7.42 12.95 -7.39
C SER A 80 -6.53 14.19 -7.40
N ARG A 81 -5.26 14.03 -7.78
CA ARG A 81 -4.27 15.12 -7.85
C ARG A 81 -3.46 15.00 -9.14
N ARG A 82 -3.43 16.06 -9.95
CA ARG A 82 -2.53 16.13 -11.12
C ARG A 82 -1.07 16.24 -10.68
N LEU A 83 -0.20 15.44 -11.29
CA LEU A 83 1.25 15.46 -11.09
C LEU A 83 2.00 16.08 -12.29
N GLY A 84 1.31 16.32 -13.42
CA GLY A 84 1.85 16.95 -14.63
C GLY A 84 0.81 16.99 -15.77
N PHE A 85 1.24 17.29 -16.99
CA PHE A 85 0.33 17.44 -18.14
C PHE A 85 -0.46 16.17 -18.51
N LEU A 86 0.10 14.97 -18.25
CA LEU A 86 -0.52 13.68 -18.62
C LEU A 86 -0.57 12.68 -17.45
N ALA A 87 -0.22 13.10 -16.24
CA ALA A 87 -0.14 12.21 -15.08
C ALA A 87 -1.02 12.72 -13.94
N THR A 88 -1.87 11.84 -13.41
CA THR A 88 -2.76 12.09 -12.29
C THR A 88 -2.60 11.00 -11.25
N GLU A 89 -2.32 11.37 -10.01
CA GLU A 89 -2.41 10.48 -8.88
C GLU A 89 -3.88 10.33 -8.45
N VAL A 90 -4.36 9.09 -8.38
CA VAL A 90 -5.71 8.78 -7.96
C VAL A 90 -5.64 7.95 -6.69
N GLY A 91 -6.19 8.48 -5.60
CA GLY A 91 -6.38 7.73 -4.37
C GLY A 91 -7.77 7.12 -4.36
N VAL A 92 -7.85 5.81 -4.17
CA VAL A 92 -9.09 5.06 -4.11
C VAL A 92 -9.26 4.40 -2.75
N GLN A 93 -10.49 4.32 -2.28
CA GLN A 93 -10.88 3.63 -1.06
C GLN A 93 -11.70 2.41 -1.43
N PHE A 94 -11.36 1.25 -0.86
CA PHE A 94 -12.09 0.02 -1.12
C PHE A 94 -13.46 0.07 -0.44
N VAL A 95 -14.47 -0.40 -1.15
CA VAL A 95 -15.85 -0.50 -0.67
C VAL A 95 -16.32 -1.94 -0.81
N ASN A 96 -17.05 -2.42 0.20
CA ASN A 96 -17.65 -3.76 0.23
C ASN A 96 -16.62 -4.89 -0.03
N LEU A 97 -15.49 -4.86 0.70
CA LEU A 97 -14.53 -5.97 0.67
C LEU A 97 -15.10 -7.16 1.42
N ASP A 98 -15.35 -8.25 0.69
CA ASP A 98 -15.60 -9.55 1.31
C ASP A 98 -14.34 -10.09 2.01
N PRO A 99 -14.49 -11.04 2.95
CA PRO A 99 -13.35 -11.60 3.69
C PRO A 99 -12.27 -12.22 2.79
N GLY A 100 -12.65 -12.86 1.68
CA GLY A 100 -11.71 -13.48 0.75
C GLY A 100 -10.87 -12.44 0.00
N LYS A 101 -11.50 -11.37 -0.52
CA LYS A 101 -10.81 -10.23 -1.12
C LYS A 101 -9.91 -9.52 -0.12
N ARG A 102 -10.34 -9.40 1.14
CA ARG A 102 -9.52 -8.81 2.20
C ARG A 102 -8.26 -9.63 2.48
N GLN A 103 -8.36 -10.96 2.43
CA GLN A 103 -7.22 -11.85 2.55
C GLN A 103 -6.26 -11.70 1.37
N LEU A 104 -6.77 -11.69 0.13
CA LEU A 104 -5.94 -11.45 -1.06
C LEU A 104 -5.21 -10.09 -1.02
N ILE A 105 -5.90 -9.01 -0.62
CA ILE A 105 -5.26 -7.69 -0.43
C ILE A 105 -4.21 -7.76 0.68
N SER A 106 -4.47 -8.49 1.76
CA SER A 106 -3.49 -8.70 2.83
C SER A 106 -2.23 -9.40 2.31
N GLU A 107 -2.38 -10.41 1.46
CA GLU A 107 -1.26 -11.09 0.81
C GLU A 107 -0.46 -10.13 -0.08
N PHE A 108 -1.13 -9.33 -0.91
CA PHE A 108 -0.46 -8.30 -1.71
C PHE A 108 0.33 -7.31 -0.86
N VAL A 109 -0.25 -6.82 0.24
CA VAL A 109 0.41 -5.88 1.17
C VAL A 109 1.60 -6.55 1.86
N ARG A 110 1.49 -7.81 2.28
CA ARG A 110 2.58 -8.56 2.92
C ARG A 110 3.74 -8.81 1.96
N CYS A 111 3.46 -9.28 0.75
CA CYS A 111 4.50 -9.56 -0.25
C CYS A 111 5.34 -8.30 -0.57
N HIS A 112 4.69 -7.13 -0.65
CA HIS A 112 5.40 -5.87 -0.87
C HIS A 112 6.11 -5.35 0.39
N SER A 113 5.55 -5.58 1.58
CA SER A 113 6.19 -5.18 2.85
C SER A 113 7.50 -5.92 3.12
N VAL A 114 7.57 -7.21 2.77
CA VAL A 114 8.74 -8.06 3.05
C VAL A 114 9.89 -7.76 2.10
N ARG A 115 9.61 -7.54 0.81
CA ARG A 115 10.67 -7.30 -0.19
C ARG A 115 11.33 -5.93 -0.05
N TYR A 116 10.61 -4.92 0.41
CA TYR A 116 11.19 -3.60 0.63
C TYR A 116 12.15 -3.56 1.83
N ALA A 117 11.93 -4.41 2.85
CA ALA A 117 12.88 -4.55 3.96
C ALA A 117 14.24 -5.07 3.47
N ILE A 118 14.22 -6.07 2.59
CA ILE A 118 15.43 -6.66 2.02
C ILE A 118 16.18 -5.67 1.11
N VAL A 119 15.46 -4.86 0.33
CA VAL A 119 16.09 -3.86 -0.56
C VAL A 119 16.65 -2.67 0.22
N ARG A 120 16.05 -2.30 1.36
CA ARG A 120 16.60 -1.24 2.24
C ARG A 120 17.79 -1.68 3.08
N ASP A 121 17.83 -2.94 3.50
CA ASP A 121 18.97 -3.46 4.27
C ASP A 121 20.18 -3.80 3.37
N ALA A 122 20.00 -3.78 2.05
CA ALA A 122 21.05 -4.05 1.06
C ALA A 122 21.68 -2.79 0.42
N ALA A 123 21.30 -1.58 0.85
CA ALA A 123 21.79 -0.29 0.34
C ALA A 123 22.38 0.56 1.47
#